data_AF-F9DQ32-F1
#
_entry.id   AF-F9DQ32-F1
#
_cell.length_a   1.000
_cell.length_b   1.000
_cell.length_c   1.000
_cell.angle_alpha   90.00
_cell.angle_beta   90.00
_cell.angle_gamma   90.00
#
_symmetry.space_group_name_H-M   'P 1'
#
loop_
_entity.id
_entity.type
_entity.pdbx_description
1 polymer ?
#
loop_
_entity_poly.entity_id
_entity_poly.type
_entity_poly.pdbx_seq_one_letter_code
_entity_poly.pdbx_strand_id
1 'polypeptide(L)'
;MDPRDLLNEQIAMYDGSYLKWLIHLMQQHVNGLDILFYSTNQELIREFVLNKKAISIDTISEKITNPYINSKEVVSIPLVLDFPHNSYLGLVMKMEDHTSHYFQELVNLIDALIKKEISQAILT
;
A
#
# COMPACT_ATOMS: atom_id res chain seq x y z
N MET A 1 11.84 1.26 8.95
CA MET A 1 12.79 0.95 7.87
C MET A 1 12.86 2.16 6.98
N ASP A 2 14.07 2.56 6.61
CA ASP A 2 14.34 3.62 5.66
C ASP A 2 14.43 3.04 4.23
N PRO A 3 14.02 3.75 3.15
CA PRO A 3 14.14 3.22 1.79
C PRO A 3 15.57 2.80 1.39
N ARG A 4 16.61 3.36 2.00
CA ARG A 4 18.01 2.96 1.79
C ARG A 4 18.30 1.54 2.28
N ASP A 5 17.55 1.05 3.26
CA ASP A 5 17.68 -0.32 3.77
C ASP A 5 17.27 -1.37 2.72
N LEU A 6 16.59 -0.94 1.64
CA LEU A 6 16.05 -1.81 0.58
C LEU A 6 17.01 -2.03 -0.59
N LEU A 7 18.17 -1.35 -0.63
CA LEU A 7 19.06 -1.31 -1.80
C LEU A 7 19.64 -2.66 -2.22
N ASN A 8 19.66 -3.64 -1.32
CA ASN A 8 20.19 -4.98 -1.58
C ASN A 8 19.09 -6.05 -1.59
N GLU A 9 17.82 -5.63 -1.58
CA GLU A 9 16.67 -6.51 -1.50
C GLU A 9 15.98 -6.60 -2.86
N GLN A 10 15.54 -7.79 -3.23
CA GLN A 10 14.67 -7.98 -4.39
C GLN A 10 13.23 -7.68 -3.98
N ILE A 11 12.56 -6.79 -4.71
CA ILE A 11 11.23 -6.32 -4.35
C ILE A 11 10.19 -6.89 -5.33
N ALA A 12 9.23 -7.65 -4.81
CA ALA A 12 8.05 -8.10 -5.53
C ALA A 12 6.87 -7.17 -5.21
N MET A 13 6.32 -6.51 -6.23
CA MET A 13 5.36 -5.42 -6.05
C MET A 13 3.99 -5.76 -6.64
N TYR A 14 2.93 -5.31 -5.98
CA TYR A 14 1.61 -5.30 -6.59
C TYR A 14 1.57 -4.28 -7.74
N ASP A 15 0.99 -4.68 -8.88
CA ASP A 15 0.81 -3.80 -10.04
C ASP A 15 -0.38 -2.84 -9.84
N GLY A 16 -0.18 -1.89 -8.92
CA GLY A 16 -1.12 -0.82 -8.64
C GLY A 16 -0.51 0.54 -8.95
N SER A 17 -1.32 1.45 -9.50
CA SER A 17 -0.86 2.81 -9.86
C SER A 17 -0.26 3.56 -8.66
N TYR A 18 -0.87 3.42 -7.48
CA TYR A 18 -0.37 4.02 -6.25
C TYR A 18 1.01 3.50 -5.85
N LEU A 19 1.19 2.17 -5.84
CA LEU A 19 2.45 1.56 -5.46
C LEU A 19 3.56 1.82 -6.49
N LYS A 20 3.23 1.85 -7.78
CA LYS A 20 4.17 2.28 -8.83
C LYS A 20 4.60 3.73 -8.65
N TRP A 21 3.67 4.64 -8.34
CA TRP A 21 3.99 6.02 -7.99
C TRP A 21 4.90 6.11 -6.75
N LEU A 22 4.62 5.32 -5.72
CA LEU A 22 5.43 5.28 -4.50
C LEU A 22 6.87 4.83 -4.78
N ILE A 23 7.04 3.74 -5.55
CA ILE A 23 8.37 3.28 -6.00
C ILE A 23 9.08 4.38 -6.78
N HIS A 24 8.40 5.02 -7.73
CA HIS A 24 8.98 6.11 -8.52
C HIS A 24 9.46 7.26 -7.64
N LEU A 25 8.67 7.64 -6.62
CA LEU A 25 9.02 8.69 -5.67
C LEU A 25 10.23 8.30 -4.81
N MET A 26 10.29 7.06 -4.33
CA MET A 26 11.46 6.56 -3.60
C MET A 26 12.71 6.56 -4.49
N GLN A 27 12.59 6.16 -5.76
CA GLN A 27 13.70 6.15 -6.71
C GLN A 27 14.28 7.55 -7.00
N GLN A 28 13.53 8.63 -6.78
CA GLN A 28 14.06 9.99 -6.87
C GLN A 28 15.03 10.33 -5.73
N HIS A 29 14.96 9.62 -4.61
CA HIS A 29 15.76 9.87 -3.40
C HIS A 29 16.77 8.75 -3.12
N VAL A 30 16.44 7.53 -3.55
CA VAL A 30 17.24 6.31 -3.35
C VAL A 30 17.35 5.59 -4.69
N ASN A 31 18.50 5.74 -5.34
CA ASN A 31 18.75 5.08 -6.62
C ASN A 31 19.17 3.62 -6.41
N GLY A 32 18.66 2.71 -7.23
CA GLY A 32 19.07 1.30 -7.22
C GLY A 32 18.12 0.33 -6.52
N LEU A 33 16.86 0.71 -6.28
CA LEU A 33 15.84 -0.26 -5.85
C LEU A 33 15.64 -1.34 -6.92
N ASP A 34 15.85 -2.61 -6.54
CA ASP A 34 15.72 -3.77 -7.44
C ASP A 34 14.28 -4.30 -7.43
N ILE A 35 13.50 -3.90 -8.43
CA ILE A 35 12.13 -4.42 -8.61
C ILE A 35 12.20 -5.71 -9.43
N LEU A 36 12.00 -6.84 -8.76
CA LEU A 36 12.02 -8.15 -9.39
C LEU A 36 10.87 -8.34 -10.38
N PHE A 37 9.65 -7.99 -9.98
CA PHE A 37 8.47 -7.97 -10.85
C PHE A 37 7.32 -7.14 -10.27
N TYR A 38 6.37 -6.81 -11.15
CA TYR A 38 5.04 -6.33 -10.80
C TYR A 38 4.00 -7.42 -11.12
N SER A 39 3.01 -7.60 -10.26
CA SER A 39 1.92 -8.56 -10.47
C SER A 39 0.60 -8.07 -9.87
N THR A 40 -0.52 -8.35 -10.52
CA THR A 40 -1.85 -8.17 -9.92
C THR A 40 -2.28 -9.36 -9.06
N ASN A 41 -1.52 -10.45 -9.06
CA ASN A 41 -1.75 -11.62 -8.23
C ASN A 41 -1.03 -11.47 -6.88
N GLN A 42 -1.77 -11.12 -5.84
CA GLN A 42 -1.23 -10.98 -4.47
C GLN A 42 -0.69 -12.30 -3.90
N GLU A 43 -1.30 -13.44 -4.21
CA GLU A 43 -0.81 -14.74 -3.72
C GLU A 43 0.58 -15.07 -4.27
N LEU A 44 0.85 -14.74 -5.54
CA LEU A 44 2.18 -14.89 -6.12
C LEU A 44 3.21 -14.03 -5.37
N ILE A 45 2.87 -12.79 -5.03
CA ILE A 45 3.75 -11.90 -4.27
C ILE A 45 4.00 -12.48 -2.87
N ARG A 46 2.94 -12.91 -2.17
CA ARG A 46 3.02 -13.54 -0.85
C ARG A 46 3.88 -14.80 -0.87
N GLU A 47 3.75 -15.64 -1.90
CA GLU A 47 4.57 -16.84 -2.09
C GLU A 47 6.07 -16.50 -2.18
N PHE A 48 6.43 -15.44 -2.92
CA PHE A 48 7.83 -15.00 -3.01
C PHE A 48 8.37 -14.51 -1.66
N VAL A 49 7.55 -13.80 -0.89
CA VAL A 49 7.90 -13.34 0.46
C VAL A 49 8.09 -14.53 1.41
N LEU A 50 7.13 -15.46 1.45
CA LEU A 50 7.20 -16.67 2.29
C LEU A 50 8.42 -17.54 1.98
N ASN A 51 8.77 -17.66 0.70
CA ASN A 51 9.93 -18.43 0.25
C ASN A 51 11.25 -17.64 0.30
N LYS A 52 11.27 -16.45 0.90
CA LYS A 52 12.47 -15.60 1.06
C LYS A 52 13.15 -15.28 -0.28
N LYS A 53 12.37 -15.18 -1.34
CA LYS A 53 12.86 -14.82 -2.69
C LYS A 53 12.77 -13.32 -2.95
N ALA A 54 11.92 -12.61 -2.21
CA ALA A 54 11.75 -11.17 -2.30
C ALA A 54 11.14 -10.62 -1.01
N ILE A 55 11.19 -9.30 -0.84
CA ILE A 55 10.32 -8.56 0.07
C ILE A 55 9.19 -7.89 -0.72
N SER A 56 8.18 -7.37 -0.02
CA SER A 56 7.12 -6.60 -0.64
C SER A 56 6.83 -5.32 0.15
N ILE A 57 6.39 -4.29 -0.56
CA ILE A 57 5.91 -3.03 0.01
C ILE A 57 4.43 -2.94 -0.30
N ASP A 58 3.63 -2.80 0.75
CA ASP A 58 2.18 -2.74 0.66
C ASP A 58 1.62 -1.64 1.58
N THR A 59 0.34 -1.38 1.42
CA THR A 59 -0.42 -0.48 2.28
C THR A 59 -0.76 -1.14 3.61
N ILE A 60 -1.17 -0.33 4.59
CA ILE A 60 -1.49 -0.83 5.92
C ILE A 60 -2.65 -1.83 5.93
N SER A 61 -3.54 -1.82 4.93
CA SER A 61 -4.64 -2.79 4.83
C SER A 61 -4.14 -4.23 4.74
N GLU A 62 -2.95 -4.45 4.18
CA GLU A 62 -2.36 -5.79 4.06
C GLU A 62 -2.06 -6.40 5.43
N LYS A 63 -1.80 -5.59 6.47
CA LYS A 63 -1.70 -6.11 7.85
C LYS A 63 -2.99 -6.76 8.33
N ILE A 64 -4.14 -6.26 7.88
CA ILE A 64 -5.46 -6.76 8.26
C ILE A 64 -5.79 -8.01 7.45
N THR A 65 -5.55 -7.96 6.13
CA THR A 65 -6.04 -8.98 5.19
C THR A 65 -5.08 -10.14 4.98
N ASN A 66 -3.79 -9.98 5.22
CA ASN A 66 -2.79 -11.02 4.95
C ASN A 66 -2.77 -12.06 6.09
N PRO A 67 -3.16 -13.32 5.82
CA PRO A 67 -3.19 -14.36 6.84
C PRO A 67 -1.79 -14.68 7.40
N TYR A 68 -0.73 -14.50 6.61
CA TYR A 68 0.65 -14.80 6.99
C TYR A 68 1.27 -13.74 7.91
N ILE A 69 0.79 -12.50 7.83
CA ILE A 69 1.14 -11.46 8.81
C ILE A 69 0.42 -11.77 10.13
N ASN A 70 -0.88 -12.12 10.06
CA ASN A 70 -1.69 -12.46 11.23
C ASN A 70 -1.19 -13.73 11.95
N SER A 71 -0.71 -14.73 11.21
CA SER A 71 -0.10 -15.95 11.77
C SER A 71 1.34 -15.75 12.25
N LYS A 72 1.94 -14.57 12.00
CA LYS A 72 3.34 -14.21 12.30
C LYS A 72 4.39 -14.99 11.51
N GLU A 73 4.00 -15.59 10.37
CA GLU A 73 4.94 -16.19 9.41
C GLU A 73 5.67 -15.12 8.59
N VAL A 74 5.03 -13.97 8.38
CA VAL A 74 5.60 -12.77 7.74
C VAL A 74 5.59 -11.62 8.74
N VAL A 75 6.70 -10.87 8.82
CA VAL A 75 6.79 -9.68 9.65
C VAL A 75 6.59 -8.44 8.79
N SER A 76 5.59 -7.62 9.15
CA SER A 76 5.41 -6.30 8.55
C SER A 76 6.25 -5.27 9.31
N ILE A 77 7.12 -4.57 8.58
CA ILE A 77 7.99 -3.53 9.14
C ILE A 77 7.53 -2.17 8.58
N PRO A 78 7.26 -1.16 9.42
CA PRO A 78 6.90 0.18 8.95
C PRO A 78 8.00 0.79 8.08
N LEU A 79 7.64 1.21 6.86
CA LEU A 79 8.48 1.99 5.98
C LEU A 79 8.30 3.48 6.30
N VAL A 80 9.38 4.16 6.66
CA VAL A 80 9.39 5.58 7.03
C VAL A 80 10.01 6.35 5.89
N LEU A 81 9.24 7.24 5.26
CA LEU A 81 9.73 8.11 4.20
C LEU A 81 10.10 9.45 4.82
N ASP A 82 11.38 9.82 4.74
CA ASP A 82 11.94 11.05 5.30
C ASP A 82 11.84 12.25 4.35
N PHE A 83 11.06 12.12 3.28
CA PHE A 83 10.79 13.17 2.30
C PHE A 83 9.28 13.52 2.22
N PRO A 84 8.95 14.79 1.90
CA PRO A 84 7.56 15.24 1.82
C PRO A 84 6.79 14.47 0.73
N HIS A 85 5.67 13.89 1.11
CA HIS A 85 4.75 13.24 0.20
C HIS A 85 3.32 13.39 0.71
N ASN A 86 2.40 13.71 -0.20
CA ASN A 86 0.99 13.74 0.10
C ASN A 86 0.30 12.81 -0.91
N SER A 87 -0.48 11.87 -0.40
CA SER A 87 -1.40 11.10 -1.21
C SER A 87 -2.83 11.38 -0.74
N TYR A 88 -3.74 11.41 -1.69
CA TYR A 88 -5.15 11.66 -1.43
C TYR A 88 -5.96 10.52 -2.01
N LEU A 89 -6.92 10.03 -1.23
CA LEU A 89 -7.98 9.16 -1.72
C LEU A 89 -9.20 10.05 -2.00
N GLY A 90 -9.76 9.93 -3.20
CA GLY A 90 -10.90 10.73 -3.63
C GLY A 90 -11.84 9.95 -4.53
N LEU A 91 -13.09 10.41 -4.60
CA LEU A 91 -14.08 9.90 -5.53
C LEU A 91 -14.12 10.79 -6.76
N VAL A 92 -14.14 10.16 -7.94
CA VAL A 92 -14.27 10.87 -9.22
C VAL A 92 -15.66 10.61 -9.77
N MET A 93 -16.35 11.68 -10.15
CA MET A 93 -17.68 11.61 -10.73
C MET A 93 -17.91 12.71 -11.77
N LYS A 94 -19.05 12.65 -12.46
CA LYS A 94 -19.47 13.74 -13.34
C LYS A 94 -19.82 14.98 -12.52
N MET A 95 -19.46 16.15 -13.05
CA MET A 95 -19.72 17.43 -12.38
C MET A 95 -21.21 17.69 -12.12
N GLU A 96 -22.12 17.19 -12.93
CA GLU A 96 -23.56 17.37 -12.71
C GLU A 96 -24.11 16.59 -11.49
N ASP A 97 -23.39 15.55 -11.04
CA ASP A 97 -23.85 14.62 -10.01
C ASP A 97 -23.35 14.97 -8.59
N HIS A 98 -22.46 15.97 -8.46
CA HIS A 98 -21.78 16.30 -7.19
C HIS A 98 -22.70 16.83 -6.09
N THR A 99 -23.86 17.35 -6.45
CA THR A 99 -24.90 17.81 -5.50
C THR A 99 -25.97 16.77 -5.25
N SER A 100 -25.88 15.58 -5.86
CA SER A 100 -26.88 14.55 -5.64
C SER A 100 -26.86 14.07 -4.18
N HIS A 101 -28.04 13.89 -3.61
CA HIS A 101 -28.18 13.35 -2.25
C HIS A 101 -27.46 12.01 -2.08
N TYR A 102 -27.59 11.15 -3.09
CA TYR A 102 -26.93 9.85 -3.15
C TYR A 102 -25.41 9.96 -3.05
N PHE A 103 -24.81 10.93 -3.75
CA PHE A 103 -23.37 11.11 -3.69
C PHE A 103 -22.90 11.57 -2.30
N GLN A 104 -23.64 12.47 -1.67
CA GLN A 104 -23.30 12.92 -0.32
C GLN A 104 -23.41 11.78 0.70
N GLU A 105 -24.44 10.94 0.59
CA GLU A 105 -24.56 9.73 1.40
C GLU A 105 -23.39 8.76 1.16
N LEU A 106 -22.99 8.57 -0.10
CA LEU A 106 -21.84 7.73 -0.45
C LEU A 106 -20.52 8.26 0.13
N VAL A 107 -20.28 9.58 0.03
CA VAL A 107 -19.09 10.23 0.60
C VAL A 107 -19.06 10.01 2.11
N ASN A 108 -20.18 10.25 2.80
CA ASN A 108 -20.28 10.06 4.25
C ASN A 108 -20.05 8.60 4.65
N LEU A 109 -20.59 7.65 3.88
CA LEU A 109 -20.39 6.22 4.12
C LEU A 109 -18.91 5.84 3.95
N ILE A 110 -18.27 6.29 2.88
CA ILE A 110 -16.87 5.99 2.59
C ILE A 110 -15.95 6.59 3.66
N ASP A 111 -16.19 7.84 4.07
CA ASP A 111 -15.44 8.48 5.15
C ASP A 111 -15.58 7.72 6.48
N ALA A 112 -16.80 7.27 6.81
CA ALA A 112 -17.04 6.45 8.00
C ALA A 112 -16.31 5.09 7.95
N LEU A 113 -16.30 4.42 6.79
CA LEU A 113 -15.61 3.15 6.59
C LEU A 113 -14.09 3.30 6.69
N ILE A 114 -13.53 4.32 6.04
CA ILE A 114 -12.07 4.60 6.09
C ILE A 114 -11.63 4.89 7.53
N LYS A 115 -12.37 5.74 8.27
CA LYS A 115 -12.05 6.03 9.68
C LYS A 115 -12.04 4.79 10.54
N LYS A 116 -12.98 3.86 10.30
CA LYS A 116 -13.05 2.58 11.02
C LYS A 116 -11.85 1.69 10.72
N GLU A 117 -11.50 1.52 9.45
CA GLU A 117 -10.35 0.71 9.00
C GLU A 117 -9.02 1.23 9.57
N ILE A 118 -8.76 2.55 9.43
CA ILE A 118 -7.53 3.18 9.96
C ILE A 118 -7.41 2.96 11.48
N SER A 119 -8.51 3.10 12.21
CA SER A 119 -8.52 2.88 13.67
C SER A 119 -8.16 1.44 14.04
N GLN A 120 -8.62 0.45 13.28
CA GLN A 120 -8.28 -0.96 13.50
C GLN A 120 -6.80 -1.24 13.17
N ALA A 121 -6.28 -0.63 12.10
CA ALA A 121 -4.92 -0.85 11.64
C ALA A 121 -3.83 -0.27 12.56
N ILE A 122 -4.16 0.73 13.39
CA ILE A 122 -3.24 1.39 14.34
C ILE A 122 -3.19 0.66 15.69
N LEU A 123 -4.24 -0.09 16.05
CA LEU A 123 -4.41 -0.72 17.37
C LEU A 123 -3.90 -2.17 17.46
N THR A 124 -3.37 -2.74 16.37
CA THR A 124 -2.82 -4.10 16.26
C THR A 124 -1.40 -4.12 15.72
#